data_AF-A0A2V8A1J3-F1
#
_entry.id   AF-A0A2V8A1J3-F1
#
_cell.length_a   1.000
_cell.length_b   1.000
_cell.length_c   1.000
_cell.angle_alpha   90.00
_cell.angle_beta   90.00
_cell.angle_gamma   90.00
#
_symmetry.space_group_name_H-M   'P 1'
#
loop_
_entity.id
_entity.type
_entity.pdbx_description
1 polymer ?
#
loop_
_entity_poly.entity_id
_entity_poly.type
_entity_poly.pdbx_seq_one_letter_code
_entity_poly.pdbx_strand_id
1 'polypeptide(L)'
;MIDPAHAAATVEPSAFEGITTSHGGDTIYLAAIDRHGNIVSLIQSTYHGFGSGICAGERGFMLQNRGALFTLDADHPNVLAPRKRPLHTIIPGFMEKDRVRIGFGIMGAWNQAQAHAQFVANVADFDLDIQHALEA
;
A
#
# COMPACT_ATOMS: atom_id res chain seq x y z
N MET A 1 1.72 23.70 7.99
CA MET A 1 0.80 23.55 9.14
C MET A 1 -0.49 24.24 8.73
N ILE A 2 -1.66 23.63 8.95
CA ILE A 2 -2.95 24.21 8.53
C ILE A 2 -3.26 25.40 9.43
N ASP A 3 -3.61 26.55 8.85
CA ASP A 3 -4.02 27.75 9.58
C ASP A 3 -5.48 27.61 10.03
N PRO A 4 -5.77 27.59 11.35
CA PRO A 4 -7.12 27.47 11.86
C PRO A 4 -8.05 28.63 11.44
N ALA A 5 -7.50 29.82 11.16
CA ALA A 5 -8.29 30.99 10.77
C ALA A 5 -8.71 30.96 9.28
N HIS A 6 -8.05 30.14 8.46
CA HIS A 6 -8.31 30.00 7.03
C HIS A 6 -8.73 28.59 6.62
N ALA A 7 -8.88 27.69 7.59
CA ALA A 7 -9.40 26.35 7.34
C ALA A 7 -10.89 26.42 6.95
N ALA A 8 -11.31 25.61 5.98
CA ALA A 8 -12.70 25.54 5.57
C ALA A 8 -13.60 25.11 6.75
N ALA A 9 -14.63 25.90 7.04
CA ALA A 9 -15.57 25.66 8.15
C ALA A 9 -16.52 24.47 7.88
N THR A 10 -16.71 24.13 6.61
CA THR A 10 -17.41 22.95 6.12
C THR A 10 -16.55 22.32 5.04
N VAL A 11 -16.09 21.10 5.27
CA VAL A 11 -15.28 20.34 4.31
C VAL A 11 -16.12 19.14 3.89
N GLU A 12 -16.90 19.30 2.83
CA GLU A 12 -17.33 18.11 2.09
C GLU A 12 -16.06 17.49 1.50
N PRO A 13 -15.88 16.15 1.58
CA PRO A 13 -14.79 15.49 0.88
C PRO A 13 -14.83 15.95 -0.57
N SER A 14 -13.73 16.46 -1.09
CA SER A 14 -13.69 16.82 -2.50
C SER A 14 -13.95 15.54 -3.32
N ALA A 15 -15.13 15.45 -3.93
CA ALA A 15 -15.52 14.31 -4.74
C ALA A 15 -14.99 14.55 -6.16
N PHE A 16 -13.72 14.21 -6.38
CA PHE A 16 -13.14 14.17 -7.71
C PHE A 16 -13.28 12.76 -8.25
N GLU A 17 -14.27 12.56 -9.11
CA GLU A 17 -14.53 11.27 -9.74
C GLU A 17 -13.25 10.71 -10.38
N GLY A 18 -12.93 9.46 -10.07
CA GLY A 18 -11.71 8.79 -10.55
C GLY A 18 -10.44 9.08 -9.74
N ILE A 19 -10.41 10.13 -8.90
CA ILE A 19 -9.27 10.46 -8.04
C ILE A 19 -9.57 10.13 -6.57
N THR A 20 -10.71 10.58 -6.05
CA THR A 20 -11.12 10.34 -4.65
C THR A 20 -12.12 9.20 -4.51
N THR A 21 -12.68 8.72 -5.63
CA THR A 21 -13.62 7.59 -5.68
C THR A 21 -13.03 6.30 -6.27
N SER A 22 -11.75 6.31 -6.66
CA SER A 22 -11.06 5.11 -7.16
C SER A 22 -10.93 4.05 -6.05
N HIS A 23 -10.78 2.78 -6.43
CA HIS A 23 -10.50 1.66 -5.50
C HIS A 23 -9.00 1.41 -5.26
N GLY A 24 -8.13 2.16 -5.94
CA GLY A 24 -6.70 2.17 -5.71
C GLY A 24 -6.01 1.02 -6.38
N GLY A 25 -4.70 1.00 -6.30
CA GLY A 25 -3.93 -0.01 -7.02
C GLY A 25 -2.48 0.39 -7.23
N ASP A 26 -2.20 1.69 -7.26
CA ASP A 26 -0.86 2.18 -7.55
C ASP A 26 0.03 2.07 -6.30
N THR A 27 1.02 1.22 -6.43
CA THR A 27 2.01 0.89 -5.39
C THR A 27 3.29 0.58 -6.12
N ILE A 28 4.45 0.70 -5.49
CA ILE A 28 5.65 0.04 -6.00
C ILE A 28 6.16 -0.92 -4.95
N TYR A 29 6.61 -2.08 -5.41
CA TYR A 29 7.36 -3.03 -4.60
C TYR A 29 8.80 -3.09 -5.09
N LEU A 30 9.74 -3.25 -4.16
CA LEU A 30 11.16 -3.41 -4.42
C LEU A 30 11.73 -4.48 -3.50
N ALA A 31 12.53 -5.37 -4.09
CA ALA A 31 13.35 -6.33 -3.36
C ALA A 31 14.84 -6.06 -3.62
N ALA A 32 15.67 -6.22 -2.60
CA ALA A 32 17.12 -6.22 -2.73
C ALA A 32 17.74 -7.26 -1.80
N ILE A 33 18.85 -7.88 -2.23
CA ILE A 33 19.64 -8.81 -1.42
C ILE A 33 21.12 -8.46 -1.55
N ASP A 34 21.85 -8.46 -0.44
CA ASP A 34 23.30 -8.25 -0.44
C ASP A 34 24.10 -9.55 -0.32
N ARG A 35 25.43 -9.45 -0.47
CA ARG A 35 26.36 -10.60 -0.39
C ARG A 35 26.41 -11.29 0.98
N HIS A 36 25.93 -10.61 2.03
CA HIS A 36 25.88 -11.16 3.40
C HIS A 36 24.55 -11.85 3.68
N GLY A 37 23.62 -11.83 2.72
CA GLY A 37 22.30 -12.41 2.85
C GLY A 37 21.29 -11.50 3.57
N ASN A 38 21.56 -10.20 3.71
CA ASN A 38 20.55 -9.24 4.14
C ASN A 38 19.57 -9.03 3.00
N ILE A 39 18.28 -9.14 3.29
CA ILE A 39 17.21 -8.98 2.31
C ILE A 39 16.35 -7.78 2.72
N VAL A 40 15.98 -6.95 1.74
CA VAL A 40 15.01 -5.87 1.87
C VAL A 40 13.78 -6.25 1.07
N SER A 41 12.62 -6.29 1.74
CA SER A 41 11.29 -6.36 1.13
C SER A 41 10.59 -5.03 1.42
N LEU A 42 10.56 -4.15 0.42
CA LEU A 42 10.08 -2.77 0.57
C LEU A 42 8.87 -2.54 -0.33
N ILE A 43 7.81 -2.03 0.26
CA ILE A 43 6.61 -1.60 -0.47
C ILE A 43 6.27 -0.16 -0.09
N GLN A 44 6.00 0.69 -1.07
CA GLN A 44 5.60 2.08 -0.86
C GLN A 44 4.49 2.50 -1.82
N SER A 45 3.60 3.38 -1.35
CA SER A 45 2.44 3.80 -2.11
C SER A 45 1.82 5.06 -1.53
N THR A 46 1.40 5.96 -2.43
CA THR A 46 0.54 7.13 -2.17
C THR A 46 -0.95 6.77 -2.06
N TYR A 47 -1.27 5.48 -2.09
CA TYR A 47 -2.57 4.80 -2.18
C TYR A 47 -3.16 4.73 -3.59
N HIS A 48 -3.67 5.84 -4.11
CA HIS A 48 -4.21 5.92 -5.48
C HIS A 48 -3.31 6.79 -6.33
N GLY A 49 -2.90 6.35 -7.52
CA GLY A 49 -2.13 7.14 -8.49
C GLY A 49 -1.12 8.11 -7.87
N PHE A 50 -1.28 9.39 -8.20
CA PHE A 50 -0.49 10.50 -7.64
C PHE A 50 -0.95 10.99 -6.26
N GLY A 51 -1.61 10.14 -5.47
CA GLY A 51 -2.17 10.44 -4.16
C GLY A 51 -3.41 11.32 -4.23
N SER A 52 -3.44 12.34 -3.39
CA SER A 52 -4.58 13.27 -3.25
C SER A 52 -4.74 14.26 -4.39
N GLY A 53 -3.80 14.34 -5.34
CA GLY A 53 -3.73 15.45 -6.30
C GLY A 53 -3.14 16.74 -5.71
N ILE A 54 -2.83 16.77 -4.41
CA ILE A 54 -2.27 17.94 -3.72
C ILE A 54 -0.74 17.83 -3.68
N CYS A 55 -0.06 18.78 -4.32
CA CYS A 55 1.39 18.94 -4.23
C CYS A 55 1.77 19.79 -3.01
N ALA A 56 2.87 19.46 -2.33
CA ALA A 56 3.35 20.19 -1.17
C ALA A 56 4.04 21.53 -1.54
N GLY A 57 3.27 22.48 -2.09
CA GLY A 57 3.81 23.71 -2.67
C GLY A 57 4.73 23.40 -3.85
N GLU A 58 5.89 24.06 -3.94
CA GLU A 58 6.86 23.88 -5.03
C GLU A 58 7.79 22.66 -4.84
N ARG A 59 7.49 21.76 -3.90
CA ARG A 59 8.42 20.69 -3.49
C ARG A 59 8.46 19.48 -4.44
N GLY A 60 7.56 19.41 -5.42
CA GLY A 60 7.58 18.38 -6.46
C GLY A 60 7.16 16.97 -6.01
N PHE A 61 6.51 16.82 -4.86
CA PHE A 61 5.92 15.55 -4.44
C PHE A 61 4.47 15.74 -3.98
N MET A 62 3.68 14.69 -4.22
CA MET A 62 2.26 14.66 -3.94
C MET A 62 1.98 14.10 -2.54
N LEU A 63 0.96 14.63 -1.87
CA LEU A 63 0.49 14.12 -0.60
C LEU A 63 -0.36 12.87 -0.84
N GLN A 64 -0.11 11.79 -0.10
CA GLN A 64 -0.90 10.56 -0.17
C GLN A 64 -2.37 10.79 0.19
N ASN A 65 -3.28 9.99 -0.37
CA ASN A 65 -4.69 9.96 0.00
C ASN A 65 -5.09 8.72 0.82
N ARG A 66 -4.12 8.09 1.50
CA ARG A 66 -4.30 6.90 2.36
C ARG A 66 -5.42 7.03 3.39
N GLY A 67 -5.70 8.25 3.86
CA GLY A 67 -6.79 8.52 4.80
C GLY A 67 -8.18 8.08 4.29
N ALA A 68 -8.36 7.94 2.97
CA ALA A 68 -9.60 7.43 2.38
C ALA A 68 -9.91 5.97 2.77
N LEU A 69 -8.97 5.24 3.38
CA LEU A 69 -9.23 3.91 3.93
C LEU A 69 -9.91 3.94 5.31
N PHE A 70 -10.08 5.09 5.96
CA PHE A 70 -10.91 5.18 7.16
C PHE A 70 -12.39 5.04 6.82
N THR A 71 -13.16 4.50 7.77
CA THR A 71 -14.62 4.65 7.76
C THR A 71 -15.05 5.76 8.71
N LEU A 72 -16.26 6.28 8.50
CA LEU A 72 -16.91 7.24 9.40
C LEU A 72 -17.95 6.58 10.32
N ASP A 73 -18.14 5.26 10.20
CA ASP A 73 -18.93 4.46 11.13
C ASP A 73 -18.28 4.45 12.51
N ALA A 74 -18.97 5.01 13.51
CA ALA A 74 -18.49 5.19 14.87
C ALA A 74 -18.17 3.86 15.58
N ASP A 75 -18.87 2.78 15.22
CA ASP A 75 -18.72 1.48 15.87
C ASP A 75 -17.67 0.59 15.20
N HIS A 76 -17.12 1.02 14.06
CA HIS A 76 -16.17 0.22 13.29
C HIS A 76 -14.72 0.38 13.81
N PRO A 77 -13.93 -0.72 13.94
CA PRO A 77 -12.55 -0.65 14.43
C PRO A 77 -11.62 0.27 13.62
N ASN A 78 -11.94 0.50 12.35
CA ASN A 78 -11.22 1.39 11.44
C ASN A 78 -11.87 2.79 11.29
N VAL A 79 -12.64 3.25 12.29
CA VAL A 79 -13.17 4.62 12.32
C VAL A 79 -12.06 5.67 12.33
N LEU A 80 -12.26 6.80 11.66
CA LEU A 80 -11.35 7.96 11.69
C LEU A 80 -11.16 8.48 13.12
N ALA A 81 -9.90 8.65 13.55
CA ALA A 81 -9.58 9.27 14.83
C ALA A 81 -8.23 10.02 14.79
N PRO A 82 -8.04 11.07 15.63
CA PRO A 82 -6.78 11.80 15.68
C PRO A 82 -5.59 10.88 15.98
N ARG A 83 -4.49 11.05 15.23
CA ARG A 83 -3.25 10.28 15.36
C ARG A 83 -3.39 8.75 15.13
N LYS A 84 -4.55 8.28 14.69
CA LYS A 84 -4.77 6.89 14.28
C LYS A 84 -4.22 6.68 12.87
N ARG A 85 -3.76 5.45 12.58
CA ARG A 85 -3.43 5.02 11.21
C ARG A 85 -4.62 4.26 10.64
N PRO A 86 -5.00 4.48 9.37
CA PRO A 86 -6.05 3.69 8.75
C PRO A 86 -5.54 2.25 8.55
N LEU A 87 -6.47 1.33 8.34
CA LEU A 87 -6.17 0.05 7.70
C LEU A 87 -5.28 0.29 6.47
N HIS A 88 -4.26 -0.52 6.30
CA HIS A 88 -3.27 -0.34 5.25
C HIS A 88 -3.26 -1.54 4.31
N THR A 89 -3.31 -1.27 3.01
CA THR A 89 -3.30 -2.32 1.98
C THR A 89 -1.89 -2.79 1.60
N ILE A 90 -0.82 -2.13 2.08
CA ILE A 90 0.54 -2.48 1.67
C ILE A 90 1.06 -3.57 2.60
N ILE A 91 1.53 -4.66 2.01
CA ILE A 91 2.09 -5.78 2.75
C ILE A 91 3.38 -6.22 2.05
N PRO A 92 4.58 -5.88 2.57
CA PRO A 92 5.82 -6.48 2.10
C PRO A 92 5.94 -7.89 2.68
N GLY A 93 6.20 -8.87 1.84
CA GLY A 93 6.26 -10.29 2.18
C GLY A 93 7.69 -10.79 2.40
N PHE A 94 7.81 -11.76 3.28
CA PHE A 94 9.00 -12.58 3.50
C PHE A 94 8.59 -14.03 3.70
N MET A 95 9.30 -14.95 3.06
CA MET A 95 9.14 -16.38 3.30
C MET A 95 10.49 -17.10 3.38
N GLU A 96 10.47 -18.21 4.09
CA GLU A 96 11.59 -19.13 4.24
C GLU A 96 11.10 -20.57 4.05
N LYS A 97 11.81 -21.35 3.23
CA LYS A 97 11.61 -22.80 3.03
C LYS A 97 12.99 -23.43 2.97
N ASP A 98 13.30 -24.30 3.93
CA ASP A 98 14.62 -24.93 4.10
C ASP A 98 15.77 -23.91 4.14
N ARG A 99 16.56 -23.82 3.07
CA ARG A 99 17.69 -22.88 2.95
C ARG A 99 17.37 -21.67 2.07
N VAL A 100 16.16 -21.62 1.50
CA VAL A 100 15.72 -20.58 0.58
C VAL A 100 14.97 -19.51 1.37
N ARG A 101 15.42 -18.26 1.23
CA ARG A 101 14.78 -17.07 1.80
C ARG A 101 14.42 -16.11 0.68
N ILE A 102 13.17 -15.66 0.66
CA ILE A 102 12.64 -14.82 -0.42
C ILE A 102 11.97 -13.60 0.19
N GLY A 103 12.41 -12.41 -0.23
CA GLY A 103 11.65 -11.18 -0.06
C GLY A 103 10.75 -10.99 -1.28
N PHE A 104 9.44 -10.94 -1.08
CA PHE A 104 8.46 -10.82 -2.17
C PHE A 104 7.40 -9.78 -1.86
N GLY A 105 6.73 -9.30 -2.90
CA GLY A 105 5.62 -8.38 -2.77
C GLY A 105 4.97 -8.18 -4.12
N ILE A 106 3.65 -8.27 -4.13
CA ILE A 106 2.83 -8.13 -5.34
C ILE A 106 1.96 -6.89 -5.14
N MET A 107 1.92 -6.03 -6.15
CA MET A 107 1.17 -4.77 -6.13
C MET A 107 -0.33 -5.00 -6.36
N GLY A 108 -1.16 -3.97 -6.12
CA GLY A 108 -2.60 -4.01 -6.46
C GLY A 108 -3.55 -3.95 -5.27
N ALA A 109 -3.31 -3.05 -4.31
CA ALA A 109 -4.23 -2.76 -3.20
C ALA A 109 -4.82 -3.99 -2.48
N TRP A 110 -6.10 -4.32 -2.69
CA TRP A 110 -6.75 -5.44 -2.02
C TRP A 110 -6.35 -6.81 -2.57
N ASN A 111 -5.84 -6.85 -3.81
CA ASN A 111 -5.31 -8.07 -4.43
C ASN A 111 -4.03 -8.57 -3.74
N GLN A 112 -3.30 -7.70 -3.02
CA GLN A 112 -1.99 -8.06 -2.46
C GLN A 112 -2.06 -9.33 -1.62
N ALA A 113 -3.04 -9.45 -0.70
CA ALA A 113 -3.14 -10.62 0.17
C ALA A 113 -3.44 -11.92 -0.62
N GLN A 114 -4.29 -11.83 -1.64
CA GLN A 114 -4.65 -12.99 -2.47
C GLN A 114 -3.49 -13.42 -3.35
N ALA A 115 -2.80 -12.46 -3.96
CA ALA A 115 -1.65 -12.72 -4.82
C ALA A 115 -0.45 -13.23 -3.99
N HIS A 116 -0.25 -12.73 -2.78
CA HIS A 116 0.74 -13.25 -1.83
C HIS A 116 0.47 -14.73 -1.50
N ALA A 117 -0.78 -15.08 -1.21
CA ALA A 117 -1.14 -16.47 -0.94
C ALA A 117 -0.87 -17.38 -2.15
N GLN A 118 -1.19 -16.93 -3.36
CA GLN A 118 -0.91 -17.66 -4.61
C GLN A 118 0.60 -17.85 -4.82
N PHE A 119 1.39 -16.79 -4.68
CA PHE A 119 2.85 -16.87 -4.82
C PHE A 119 3.47 -17.83 -3.78
N VAL A 120 3.03 -17.75 -2.52
CA VAL A 120 3.52 -18.64 -1.47
C VAL A 120 3.16 -20.10 -1.79
N ALA A 121 1.92 -20.38 -2.22
CA ALA A 121 1.52 -21.73 -2.62
C ALA A 121 2.32 -22.24 -3.82
N ASN A 122 2.55 -21.39 -4.83
CA ASN A 122 3.37 -21.71 -6.01
C ASN A 122 4.78 -22.18 -5.64
N VAL A 123 5.42 -21.54 -4.66
CA VAL A 123 6.77 -21.91 -4.19
C VAL A 123 6.72 -23.07 -3.18
N ALA A 124 5.78 -23.05 -2.25
CA ALA A 124 5.74 -24.01 -1.13
C ALA A 124 5.19 -25.37 -1.56
N ASP A 125 4.09 -25.36 -2.31
CA ASP A 125 3.28 -26.55 -2.61
C ASP A 125 3.49 -27.08 -4.03
N PHE A 126 3.72 -26.18 -5.00
CA PHE A 126 3.90 -26.55 -6.41
C PHE A 126 5.36 -26.57 -6.87
N ASP A 127 6.29 -26.24 -5.97
CA ASP A 127 7.75 -26.26 -6.19
C ASP A 127 8.20 -25.45 -7.43
N LEU A 128 7.46 -24.38 -7.75
CA LEU A 128 7.83 -23.46 -8.81
C LEU A 128 9.01 -22.61 -8.37
N ASP A 129 9.94 -22.32 -9.29
CA ASP A 129 10.95 -21.30 -9.05
C ASP A 129 10.34 -19.89 -9.00
N ILE A 130 11.14 -18.90 -8.62
CA ILE A 130 10.66 -17.54 -8.38
C ILE A 130 10.04 -16.90 -9.64
N GLN A 131 10.59 -17.17 -10.83
CA GLN A 131 10.06 -16.56 -12.06
C GLN A 131 8.73 -17.20 -12.43
N HIS A 132 8.66 -18.53 -12.44
CA HIS A 132 7.43 -19.26 -12.74
C HIS A 132 6.33 -18.97 -11.71
N ALA A 133 6.68 -18.85 -10.43
CA ALA A 133 5.71 -18.53 -9.37
C ALA A 133 5.10 -17.12 -9.52
N LEU A 134 5.80 -16.18 -10.15
CA LEU A 134 5.31 -14.82 -10.43
C LEU A 134 4.47 -14.73 -11.70
N GLU A 135 4.70 -15.60 -12.68
CA GLU A 135 4.04 -15.58 -14.00
C GLU A 135 2.80 -16.48 -14.10
N ALA A 136 2.61 -17.41 -13.17
CA ALA A 136 1.48 -18.34 -13.11
C ALA A 136 0.14 -17.63 -12.81
#